data_AF-A0A015ILN0-F1
#
_entry.id   AF-A0A015ILN0-F1
#
_cell.length_a   1.000
_cell.length_b   1.000
_cell.length_c   1.000
_cell.angle_alpha   90.00
_cell.angle_beta   90.00
_cell.angle_gamma   90.00
#
_symmetry.space_group_name_H-M   'P 1'
#
loop_
_entity.id
_entity.type
_entity.pdbx_description
1 polymer ?
#
loop_
_entity_poly.entity_id
_entity_poly.type
_entity_poly.pdbx_seq_one_letter_code
_entity_poly.pdbx_strand_id
1 'polypeptide(L)'
;MFLSSVTNDITEYHEIFDIRIQQVVIHSITGVFEPEAQIHIDTLSILNLSEMPTPRRDIRVTINNSIWIRNQEEKEHIILPQLINPHTTKKVDCNQPFTFFLKKHRVNKPGPPLRDTDTLHLTATMTGLKRELPVFDINGLNINIKYPIELTHISHMNSMVVGHVAKVIWGVENTTEVDFGSLSKNRRCIRVRLRKTSGEVSSSALRFGLQPEQEGVATIPPEQTLEKEYIFEIPLLKAGQTLQLEATLTLGEAEVFECAEFWIYLELGKYRFPILAIFKFRFQSLLQGQENREIEVYEE
;
A
#
# COMPACT_ATOMS: atom_id res chain seq x y z
N MET A 1 -17.61 46.64 54.31
CA MET A 1 -18.42 46.05 53.22
C MET A 1 -17.77 46.49 51.92
N PHE A 2 -16.87 45.67 51.35
CA PHE A 2 -16.21 45.99 50.07
C PHE A 2 -17.05 45.36 48.96
N LEU A 3 -17.77 46.20 48.21
CA LEU A 3 -18.39 45.79 46.95
C LEU A 3 -17.29 45.83 45.89
N SER A 4 -16.75 44.66 45.54
CA SER A 4 -15.86 44.52 44.38
C SER A 4 -16.70 44.67 43.12
N SER A 5 -16.56 45.80 42.42
CA SER A 5 -17.08 45.96 41.07
C SER A 5 -16.31 45.02 40.14
N VAL A 6 -16.96 43.94 39.70
CA VAL A 6 -16.45 43.13 38.58
C VAL A 6 -16.67 43.95 37.31
N THR A 7 -15.61 44.58 36.81
CA THR A 7 -15.59 45.14 35.46
C THR A 7 -15.58 43.96 34.48
N ASN A 8 -16.69 43.75 33.78
CA ASN A 8 -16.70 42.89 32.60
C ASN A 8 -16.00 43.65 31.48
N ASP A 9 -14.68 43.56 31.41
CA ASP A 9 -13.93 44.06 30.25
C ASP A 9 -14.32 43.21 29.04
N ILE A 10 -15.08 43.82 28.13
CA ILE A 10 -15.45 43.22 26.85
C ILE A 10 -14.30 43.50 25.89
N THR A 11 -13.54 42.46 25.53
CA THR A 11 -12.57 42.55 24.44
C THR A 11 -13.30 42.39 23.11
N GLU A 12 -13.33 43.45 22.31
CA GLU A 12 -13.85 43.41 20.95
C GLU A 12 -12.74 43.00 19.98
N TYR A 13 -13.08 42.12 19.03
CA TYR A 13 -12.20 41.69 17.96
C TYR A 13 -12.82 42.08 16.62
N HIS A 14 -12.00 42.53 15.67
CA HIS A 14 -12.46 42.97 14.34
C HIS A 14 -12.69 41.80 13.37
N GLU A 15 -12.30 40.58 13.76
CA GLU A 15 -12.47 39.36 12.99
C GLU A 15 -12.80 38.18 13.92
N ILE A 16 -13.37 37.12 13.33
CA ILE A 16 -13.56 35.84 14.04
C ILE A 16 -12.26 35.05 14.05
N PHE A 17 -12.14 34.10 14.97
CA PHE A 17 -10.98 33.21 15.01
C PHE A 17 -10.80 32.43 13.69
N ASP A 18 -9.55 32.33 13.20
CA ASP A 18 -9.16 31.56 12.02
C ASP A 18 -8.09 30.54 12.42
N ILE A 19 -8.50 29.28 12.61
CA ILE A 19 -7.59 28.18 12.90
C ILE A 19 -7.41 27.28 11.69
N ARG A 20 -6.15 26.91 11.43
CA ARG A 20 -5.77 26.07 10.30
C ARG A 20 -4.81 24.98 10.71
N ILE A 21 -4.87 23.86 10.02
CA ILE A 21 -3.84 22.83 10.09
C ILE A 21 -2.55 23.39 9.50
N GLN A 22 -1.50 23.35 10.31
CA GLN A 22 -0.14 23.66 9.89
C GLN A 22 0.63 22.39 9.57
N GLN A 23 0.42 21.31 10.33
CA GLN A 23 1.13 20.05 10.14
C GLN A 23 0.28 18.87 10.64
N VAL A 24 0.33 17.77 9.89
CA VAL A 24 -0.16 16.45 10.30
C VAL A 24 1.02 15.48 10.20
N VAL A 25 1.27 14.72 11.27
CA VAL A 25 2.25 13.62 11.27
C VAL A 25 1.48 12.33 11.39
N ILE A 26 1.72 11.41 10.46
CA ILE A 26 1.08 10.10 10.41
C ILE A 26 2.12 9.00 10.24
N HIS A 27 1.81 7.79 10.71
CA HIS A 27 2.61 6.60 10.47
C HIS A 27 1.77 5.35 10.31
N SER A 28 2.36 4.34 9.65
CA SER A 28 1.89 2.96 9.72
C SER A 28 2.92 2.09 10.44
N ILE A 29 2.50 0.92 10.91
CA ILE A 29 3.38 -0.04 11.59
C ILE A 29 4.52 -0.52 10.68
N THR A 30 4.29 -0.55 9.36
CA THR A 30 5.26 -1.03 8.36
C THR A 30 6.05 0.09 7.70
N GLY A 31 5.78 1.35 8.05
CA GLY A 31 6.36 2.53 7.40
C GLY A 31 5.81 2.81 5.99
N VAL A 32 4.91 1.97 5.48
CA VAL A 32 4.26 2.13 4.18
C VAL A 32 2.75 2.18 4.35
N PHE A 33 2.07 3.01 3.57
CA PHE A 33 0.61 3.05 3.51
C PHE A 33 0.12 1.99 2.53
N GLU A 34 -0.09 0.78 3.05
CA GLU A 34 -0.58 -0.36 2.27
C GLU A 34 -2.09 -0.56 2.43
N PRO A 35 -2.78 -1.15 1.44
CA PRO A 35 -4.19 -1.49 1.55
C PRO A 35 -4.50 -2.26 2.84
N GLU A 36 -5.65 -1.94 3.45
CA GLU A 36 -6.10 -2.50 4.74
C GLU A 36 -5.22 -2.16 5.96
N ALA A 37 -4.17 -1.32 5.81
CA ALA A 37 -3.39 -0.84 6.94
C ALA A 37 -4.19 0.11 7.83
N GLN A 38 -3.96 0.00 9.13
CA GLN A 38 -4.32 1.03 10.10
C GLN A 38 -3.23 2.08 10.11
N ILE A 39 -3.63 3.34 9.89
CA ILE A 39 -2.76 4.50 9.92
C ILE A 39 -3.04 5.28 11.19
N HIS A 40 -1.98 5.68 11.88
CA HIS A 40 -2.05 6.48 13.10
C HIS A 40 -1.72 7.92 12.77
N ILE A 41 -2.48 8.85 13.33
CA ILE A 41 -2.13 10.27 13.36
C ILE A 41 -1.45 10.50 14.70
N ASP A 42 -0.18 10.88 14.68
CA ASP A 42 0.63 11.07 15.90
C ASP A 42 0.54 12.49 16.43
N THR A 43 0.50 13.46 15.52
CA THR A 43 0.56 14.87 15.89
C THR A 43 -0.23 15.71 14.90
N LEU A 44 -1.01 16.63 15.46
CA LEU A 44 -1.60 17.75 14.74
C LEU A 44 -1.00 19.05 15.26
N SER A 45 -0.55 19.92 14.36
CA SER A 45 -0.17 21.30 14.69
C SER A 45 -1.19 22.25 14.08
N ILE A 46 -1.80 23.08 14.92
CA ILE A 46 -2.86 24.00 14.53
C ILE A 46 -2.39 25.41 14.80
N LEU A 47 -2.47 26.28 13.80
CA LEU A 47 -2.11 27.69 13.88
C LEU A 47 -3.40 28.51 13.94
N ASN A 48 -3.48 29.42 14.91
CA ASN A 48 -4.46 30.51 14.86
C ASN A 48 -3.83 31.70 14.13
N LEU A 49 -4.41 32.10 13.01
CA LEU A 49 -3.94 33.21 12.17
C LEU A 49 -4.56 34.56 12.53
N SER A 50 -5.57 34.56 13.38
CA SER A 50 -6.35 35.75 13.70
C SER A 50 -5.90 36.42 15.00
N GLU A 51 -6.36 37.65 15.20
CA GLU A 51 -6.24 38.38 16.48
C GLU A 51 -7.18 37.84 17.58
N MET A 52 -8.13 36.96 17.24
CA MET A 52 -9.12 36.41 18.16
C MET A 52 -8.72 35.02 18.66
N PRO A 53 -8.66 34.74 19.98
CA PRO A 53 -8.47 33.39 20.48
C PRO A 53 -9.66 32.48 20.13
N THR A 54 -9.45 31.18 20.03
CA THR A 54 -10.59 30.26 19.89
C THR A 54 -11.51 30.33 21.12
N PRO A 55 -12.82 30.15 20.96
CA PRO A 55 -13.75 30.16 22.08
C PRO A 55 -13.45 29.04 23.07
N ARG A 56 -13.91 29.19 24.33
CA ARG A 56 -13.90 28.13 25.36
C ARG A 56 -14.97 27.08 25.06
N ARG A 57 -14.85 26.41 23.92
CA ARG A 57 -15.73 25.32 23.47
C ARG A 57 -14.91 24.25 22.80
N ASP A 58 -15.41 23.04 22.88
CA ASP A 58 -14.75 21.90 22.26
C ASP A 58 -14.88 21.97 20.75
N ILE A 59 -13.74 21.86 20.09
CA ILE A 59 -13.63 21.70 18.64
C ILE A 59 -13.21 20.26 18.41
N ARG A 60 -14.11 19.48 17.81
CA ARG A 60 -13.91 18.08 17.47
C ARG A 60 -13.32 18.00 16.07
N VAL A 61 -12.20 17.33 15.92
CA VAL A 61 -11.58 17.03 14.62
C VAL A 61 -11.86 15.58 14.25
N THR A 62 -12.33 15.37 13.02
CA THR A 62 -12.66 14.05 12.45
C THR A 62 -11.96 13.86 11.12
N ILE A 63 -11.76 12.60 10.74
CA ILE A 63 -11.15 12.21 9.46
C ILE A 63 -12.23 12.09 8.39
N ASN A 64 -11.98 12.64 7.20
CA ASN A 64 -12.91 12.50 6.09
C ASN A 64 -12.69 11.17 5.37
N ASN A 65 -13.78 10.50 4.99
CA ASN A 65 -13.72 9.39 4.06
C ASN A 65 -13.33 9.90 2.68
N SER A 66 -12.53 9.12 1.95
CA SER A 66 -12.13 9.42 0.57
C SER A 66 -12.13 8.13 -0.26
N ILE A 67 -11.38 8.05 -1.36
CA ILE A 67 -11.30 6.86 -2.21
C ILE A 67 -10.69 5.70 -1.43
N TRP A 68 -9.54 5.94 -0.79
CA TRP A 68 -8.77 4.97 -0.02
C TRP A 68 -8.93 5.11 1.48
N ILE A 69 -9.30 6.27 2.00
CA ILE A 69 -9.43 6.47 3.46
C ILE A 69 -10.82 6.03 3.92
N ARG A 70 -10.83 5.23 4.99
CA ARG A 70 -12.03 4.82 5.72
C ARG A 70 -11.87 5.18 7.20
N ASN A 71 -12.61 6.19 7.63
CA ASN A 71 -12.81 6.55 9.02
C ASN A 71 -13.71 5.49 9.70
N GLN A 72 -13.49 5.20 10.98
CA GLN A 72 -14.36 4.35 11.79
C GLN A 72 -15.50 5.09 12.53
N GLU A 73 -15.85 6.32 12.09
CA GLU A 73 -17.00 7.20 12.39
C GLU A 73 -17.42 7.42 13.88
N GLU A 74 -17.34 6.42 14.76
CA GLU A 74 -17.80 6.49 16.15
C GLU A 74 -16.68 6.69 17.19
N LYS A 75 -15.41 6.37 16.87
CA LYS A 75 -14.33 6.32 17.89
C LYS A 75 -13.10 7.18 17.63
N GLU A 76 -12.90 7.65 16.40
CA GLU A 76 -11.63 8.25 15.98
C GLU A 76 -11.82 9.75 15.76
N HIS A 77 -11.81 10.49 16.86
CA HIS A 77 -11.80 11.95 16.85
C HIS A 77 -10.84 12.46 17.91
N ILE A 78 -10.37 13.70 17.72
CA ILE A 78 -9.62 14.40 18.74
C ILE A 78 -10.30 15.72 19.09
N ILE A 79 -10.23 16.08 20.37
CA ILE A 79 -10.71 17.37 20.86
C ILE A 79 -9.51 18.31 20.93
N LEU A 80 -9.62 19.45 20.26
CA LEU A 80 -8.59 20.47 20.31
C LEU A 80 -8.52 21.10 21.70
N PRO A 81 -7.32 21.52 22.14
CA PRO A 81 -7.18 22.30 23.36
C PRO A 81 -8.00 23.59 23.24
N GLN A 82 -8.69 23.93 24.32
CA GLN A 82 -9.43 25.18 24.42
C GLN A 82 -8.46 26.37 24.42
N LEU A 83 -8.91 27.51 23.91
CA LEU A 83 -8.16 28.79 23.89
C LEU A 83 -6.81 28.69 23.17
N ILE A 84 -6.85 28.48 21.85
CA ILE A 84 -5.68 28.67 20.99
C ILE A 84 -5.52 30.18 20.79
N ASN A 85 -4.46 30.73 21.38
CA ASN A 85 -4.21 32.17 21.39
C ASN A 85 -3.92 32.72 19.98
N PRO A 86 -4.14 34.03 19.77
CA PRO A 86 -3.80 34.71 18.52
C PRO A 86 -2.36 34.44 18.08
N HIS A 87 -2.15 34.19 16.79
CA HIS A 87 -0.82 33.98 16.18
C HIS A 87 0.03 32.89 16.83
N THR A 88 -0.61 31.92 17.48
CA THR A 88 0.09 30.79 18.12
C THR A 88 -0.19 29.47 17.43
N THR A 89 0.85 28.64 17.36
CA THR A 89 0.72 27.22 17.01
C THR A 89 0.53 26.40 18.27
N LYS A 90 -0.49 25.56 18.27
CA LYS A 90 -0.72 24.55 19.29
C LYS A 90 -0.54 23.15 18.71
N LYS A 91 0.38 22.40 19.30
CA LYS A 91 0.56 20.97 19.02
C LYS A 91 -0.40 20.17 19.87
N VAL A 92 -1.04 19.20 19.24
CA VAL A 92 -1.92 18.23 19.86
C VAL A 92 -1.28 16.86 19.66
N ASP A 93 -0.84 16.29 20.77
CA ASP A 93 -0.34 14.93 20.82
C ASP A 93 -1.53 13.97 20.76
N CYS A 94 -1.52 13.11 19.74
CA CYS A 94 -2.63 12.24 19.40
C CYS A 94 -2.45 10.82 19.97
N ASN A 95 -1.84 10.68 21.16
CA ASN A 95 -1.62 9.41 21.87
C ASN A 95 -2.89 8.56 22.20
N GLN A 96 -4.09 8.99 21.79
CA GLN A 96 -5.36 8.24 21.85
C GLN A 96 -5.83 7.95 20.42
N PRO A 97 -6.56 6.84 20.12
CA PRO A 97 -6.63 6.27 18.77
C PRO A 97 -7.32 7.20 17.76
N PHE A 98 -6.55 8.15 17.25
CA PHE A 98 -6.90 8.96 16.10
C PHE A 98 -6.28 8.27 14.89
N THR A 99 -6.93 7.17 14.53
CA THR A 99 -6.51 6.30 13.45
C THR A 99 -7.51 6.33 12.30
N PHE A 100 -7.14 5.72 11.19
CA PHE A 100 -8.06 5.38 10.10
C PHE A 100 -7.55 4.12 9.40
N PHE A 101 -8.39 3.50 8.58
CA PHE A 101 -7.98 2.37 7.75
C PHE A 101 -7.90 2.77 6.30
N LEU A 102 -6.89 2.24 5.59
CA LEU A 102 -6.94 2.21 4.14
C LEU A 102 -7.91 1.12 3.68
N LYS A 103 -8.66 1.40 2.62
CA LYS A 103 -9.62 0.46 2.05
C LYS A 103 -8.89 -0.72 1.41
N LYS A 104 -9.66 -1.79 1.22
CA LYS A 104 -9.18 -3.00 0.57
C LYS A 104 -8.98 -2.77 -0.92
N HIS A 105 -7.80 -3.16 -1.39
CA HIS A 105 -7.51 -3.28 -2.81
C HIS A 105 -7.79 -4.70 -3.29
N ARG A 106 -8.49 -4.87 -4.41
CA ARG A 106 -8.73 -6.18 -5.03
C ARG A 106 -7.96 -6.28 -6.32
N VAL A 107 -6.94 -7.13 -6.34
CA VAL A 107 -6.19 -7.42 -7.57
C VAL A 107 -6.87 -8.58 -8.30
N ASN A 108 -7.44 -8.29 -9.46
CA ASN A 108 -8.19 -9.25 -10.30
C ASN A 108 -7.51 -9.55 -11.64
N LYS A 109 -6.55 -8.71 -12.05
CA LYS A 109 -5.73 -8.89 -13.24
C LYS A 109 -4.28 -8.52 -12.92
N PRO A 110 -3.33 -9.05 -13.68
CA PRO A 110 -1.96 -8.57 -13.65
C PRO A 110 -1.86 -7.09 -14.01
N GLY A 111 -0.87 -6.41 -13.45
CA GLY A 111 -0.60 -5.01 -13.74
C GLY A 111 0.70 -4.54 -13.11
N PRO A 112 1.05 -3.26 -13.28
CA PRO A 112 2.17 -2.66 -12.58
C PRO A 112 1.97 -2.73 -11.05
N PRO A 113 3.05 -2.58 -10.26
CA PRO A 113 2.95 -2.39 -8.82
C PRO A 113 1.94 -1.28 -8.48
N LEU A 114 1.20 -1.44 -7.38
CA LEU A 114 0.25 -0.42 -6.91
C LEU A 114 0.99 0.89 -6.61
N ARG A 115 0.55 1.98 -7.26
CA ARG A 115 1.09 3.34 -7.12
C ARG A 115 -0.05 4.35 -7.10
N ASP A 116 -0.88 4.27 -6.07
CA ASP A 116 -2.03 5.16 -5.91
C ASP A 116 -1.72 6.31 -4.96
N THR A 117 -2.52 7.35 -5.03
CA THR A 117 -2.46 8.47 -4.09
C THR A 117 -3.86 8.80 -3.57
N ASP A 118 -3.91 9.37 -2.38
CA ASP A 118 -5.12 9.95 -1.81
C ASP A 118 -4.74 11.16 -0.95
N THR A 119 -5.73 11.97 -0.58
CA THR A 119 -5.54 13.16 0.25
C THR A 119 -6.32 13.00 1.55
N LEU A 120 -5.61 12.94 2.66
CA LEU A 120 -6.18 12.98 4.00
C LEU A 120 -6.67 14.39 4.30
N HIS A 121 -8.00 14.54 4.38
CA HIS A 121 -8.65 15.76 4.87
C HIS A 121 -9.23 15.55 6.27
N LEU A 122 -9.09 16.56 7.11
CA LEU A 122 -9.64 16.62 8.45
C LEU A 122 -10.71 17.72 8.55
N THR A 123 -11.82 17.40 9.20
CA THR A 123 -12.90 18.36 9.45
C THR A 123 -12.92 18.77 10.91
N ALA A 124 -12.93 20.06 11.19
CA ALA A 124 -13.13 20.58 12.54
C ALA A 124 -14.56 21.08 12.74
N THR A 125 -15.25 20.56 13.75
CA THR A 125 -16.61 20.95 14.13
C THR A 125 -16.66 21.40 15.59
N MET A 126 -17.16 22.61 15.82
CA MET A 126 -17.45 23.09 17.18
C MET A 126 -18.74 22.43 17.69
N THR A 127 -18.62 21.52 18.66
CA THR A 127 -19.67 20.57 19.06
C THR A 127 -20.94 21.25 19.59
N GLY A 128 -20.78 22.29 20.40
CA GLY A 128 -21.90 23.02 21.02
C GLY A 128 -22.70 23.91 20.07
N LEU A 129 -22.17 24.24 18.89
CA LEU A 129 -22.89 24.99 17.85
C LEU A 129 -23.16 24.14 16.59
N LYS A 130 -22.63 22.90 16.56
CA LYS A 130 -22.60 22.04 15.37
C LYS A 130 -22.11 22.80 14.12
N ARG A 131 -21.14 23.70 14.31
CA ARG A 131 -20.61 24.56 13.25
C ARG A 131 -19.27 24.02 12.79
N GLU A 132 -19.20 23.70 11.51
CA GLU A 132 -17.95 23.34 10.84
C GLU A 132 -17.06 24.57 10.63
N LEU A 133 -15.75 24.36 10.65
CA LEU A 133 -14.73 25.36 10.36
C LEU A 133 -14.18 25.08 8.95
N PRO A 134 -14.74 25.72 7.89
CA PRO A 134 -14.54 25.30 6.50
C PRO A 134 -13.11 25.50 5.97
N VAL A 135 -12.32 26.38 6.60
CA VAL A 135 -10.93 26.68 6.20
C VAL A 135 -9.90 25.96 7.07
N PHE A 136 -10.34 25.04 7.93
CA PHE A 136 -9.48 24.34 8.87
C PHE A 136 -8.41 23.49 8.15
N ASP A 137 -8.79 22.79 7.08
CA ASP A 137 -7.89 21.94 6.29
C ASP A 137 -8.15 22.08 4.79
N ILE A 138 -7.55 23.09 4.18
CA ILE A 138 -7.74 23.40 2.75
C ILE A 138 -6.95 22.44 1.87
N ASN A 139 -5.73 22.10 2.28
CA ASN A 139 -4.78 21.39 1.42
C ASN A 139 -4.81 19.87 1.63
N GLY A 140 -5.18 19.42 2.82
CA GLY A 140 -5.02 18.03 3.22
C GLY A 140 -3.56 17.57 3.22
N LEU A 141 -3.37 16.29 3.52
CA LEU A 141 -2.07 15.61 3.44
C LEU A 141 -2.12 14.53 2.37
N ASN A 142 -1.27 14.65 1.34
CA ASN A 142 -1.14 13.61 0.33
C ASN A 142 -0.47 12.36 0.91
N ILE A 143 -1.06 11.21 0.64
CA ILE A 143 -0.56 9.89 1.04
C ILE A 143 -0.33 9.02 -0.19
N ASN A 144 0.81 8.34 -0.23
CA ASN A 144 1.17 7.42 -1.31
C ASN A 144 0.87 5.99 -0.90
N ILE A 145 0.04 5.30 -1.67
CA ILE A 145 -0.48 3.98 -1.36
C ILE A 145 0.22 2.94 -2.23
N LYS A 146 0.88 1.99 -1.58
CA LYS A 146 1.66 0.94 -2.24
C LYS A 146 1.76 -0.31 -1.37
N TYR A 147 2.13 -1.44 -1.98
CA TYR A 147 2.48 -2.63 -1.20
C TYR A 147 3.91 -2.54 -0.67
N PRO A 148 4.21 -3.17 0.49
CA PRO A 148 5.55 -3.14 1.07
C PRO A 148 6.53 -4.09 0.36
N ILE A 149 6.02 -5.18 -0.22
CA ILE A 149 6.79 -6.15 -1.00
C ILE A 149 6.34 -6.10 -2.46
N GLU A 150 7.31 -6.12 -3.38
CA GLU A 150 7.08 -5.94 -4.81
C GLU A 150 7.86 -6.97 -5.63
N LEU A 151 7.42 -7.20 -6.87
CA LEU A 151 8.20 -7.96 -7.84
C LEU A 151 8.96 -6.99 -8.74
N THR A 152 10.21 -7.34 -9.06
CA THR A 152 10.95 -6.64 -10.12
C THR A 152 10.51 -7.12 -11.50
N HIS A 153 11.00 -6.46 -12.54
CA HIS A 153 10.73 -6.87 -13.92
C HIS A 153 11.17 -8.32 -14.18
N ILE A 154 10.29 -9.10 -14.82
CA ILE A 154 10.56 -10.48 -15.18
C ILE A 154 11.39 -10.51 -16.46
N SER A 155 12.59 -11.05 -16.36
CA SER A 155 13.50 -11.24 -17.49
C SER A 155 13.41 -12.69 -17.95
N HIS A 156 12.98 -12.91 -19.19
CA HIS A 156 12.84 -14.24 -19.78
C HIS A 156 13.11 -14.23 -21.28
N MET A 157 13.35 -15.39 -21.88
CA MET A 157 13.37 -15.53 -23.34
C MET A 157 11.93 -15.52 -23.86
N ASN A 158 11.59 -14.61 -24.77
CA ASN A 158 10.20 -14.50 -25.28
C ASN A 158 9.75 -15.67 -26.16
N SER A 159 10.67 -16.56 -26.55
CA SER A 159 10.37 -17.60 -27.50
C SER A 159 11.04 -18.94 -27.21
N MET A 160 10.27 -20.02 -27.34
CA MET A 160 10.69 -21.38 -27.03
C MET A 160 10.34 -22.35 -28.17
N VAL A 161 11.15 -23.41 -28.30
CA VAL A 161 10.88 -24.60 -29.12
C VAL A 161 10.79 -25.79 -28.18
N VAL A 162 10.10 -26.86 -28.60
CA VAL A 162 10.06 -28.13 -27.86
C VAL A 162 11.48 -28.61 -27.55
N GLY A 163 11.71 -29.05 -26.31
CA GLY A 163 13.03 -29.47 -25.82
C GLY A 163 13.94 -28.32 -25.39
N HIS A 164 13.57 -27.05 -25.59
CA HIS A 164 14.31 -25.93 -25.02
C HIS A 164 13.94 -25.66 -23.57
N VAL A 165 14.96 -25.22 -22.84
CA VAL A 165 14.85 -24.71 -21.47
C VAL A 165 14.98 -23.18 -21.53
N ALA A 166 13.94 -22.49 -21.11
CA ALA A 166 13.99 -21.04 -20.93
C ALA A 166 14.33 -20.70 -19.48
N LYS A 167 15.21 -19.72 -19.31
CA LYS A 167 15.48 -19.11 -18.01
C LYS A 167 14.46 -18.00 -17.76
N VAL A 168 13.94 -17.96 -16.54
CA VAL A 168 13.05 -16.91 -16.03
C VAL A 168 13.68 -16.35 -14.77
N ILE A 169 13.95 -15.04 -14.76
CA ILE A 169 14.63 -14.35 -13.67
C ILE A 169 13.77 -13.18 -13.21
N TRP A 170 13.55 -13.04 -11.91
CA TRP A 170 12.87 -11.90 -11.31
C TRP A 170 13.36 -11.69 -9.88
N GLY A 171 12.99 -10.58 -9.26
CA GLY A 171 13.30 -10.26 -7.88
C GLY A 171 12.03 -10.12 -7.06
N VAL A 172 12.13 -10.43 -5.77
CA VAL A 172 11.15 -10.05 -4.75
C VAL A 172 11.82 -9.02 -3.84
N GLU A 173 11.32 -7.80 -3.85
CA GLU A 173 11.91 -6.65 -3.17
C GLU A 173 11.07 -6.23 -1.97
N ASN A 174 11.75 -5.98 -0.84
CA ASN A 174 11.18 -5.31 0.32
C ASN A 174 11.50 -3.81 0.27
N THR A 175 10.50 -2.98 0.01
CA THR A 175 10.66 -1.53 -0.15
C THR A 175 10.52 -0.75 1.17
N THR A 176 10.64 -1.45 2.30
CA THR A 176 10.39 -0.90 3.64
C THR A 176 11.60 -1.03 4.57
N GLU A 177 11.48 -0.41 5.74
CA GLU A 177 12.44 -0.47 6.83
C GLU A 177 12.18 -1.62 7.82
N VAL A 178 11.23 -2.51 7.53
CA VAL A 178 10.88 -3.65 8.41
C VAL A 178 11.03 -4.99 7.68
N ASP A 179 11.44 -6.01 8.43
CA ASP A 179 11.59 -7.37 7.88
C ASP A 179 10.23 -8.06 7.65
N PHE A 180 10.12 -8.84 6.59
CA PHE A 180 8.95 -9.67 6.25
C PHE A 180 9.31 -11.15 6.12
N GLY A 181 8.30 -12.02 6.12
CA GLY A 181 8.45 -13.47 6.10
C GLY A 181 7.98 -14.13 7.40
N SER A 182 7.85 -15.46 7.39
CA SER A 182 7.41 -16.23 8.56
C SER A 182 8.39 -16.16 9.74
N LEU A 183 9.68 -15.88 9.47
CA LEU A 183 10.72 -15.70 10.48
C LEU A 183 10.88 -14.24 10.96
N SER A 184 10.15 -13.29 10.38
CA SER A 184 10.22 -11.89 10.80
C SER A 184 9.39 -11.61 12.06
N LYS A 185 9.58 -10.43 12.67
CA LYS A 185 8.80 -10.00 13.84
C LYS A 185 7.30 -9.87 13.53
N ASN A 186 6.93 -9.42 12.33
CA ASN A 186 5.53 -9.25 11.93
C ASN A 186 4.86 -10.57 11.48
N ARG A 187 5.66 -11.60 11.16
CA ARG A 187 5.22 -12.95 10.74
C ARG A 187 4.27 -12.94 9.53
N ARG A 188 4.33 -11.92 8.68
CA ARG A 188 3.57 -11.87 7.42
C ARG A 188 4.36 -12.69 6.39
N CYS A 189 3.80 -13.81 5.99
CA CYS A 189 4.40 -14.74 5.05
C CYS A 189 4.43 -14.13 3.65
N ILE A 190 5.54 -14.33 2.96
CA ILE A 190 5.71 -13.98 1.55
C ILE A 190 5.66 -15.26 0.75
N ARG A 191 4.70 -15.39 -0.17
CA ARG A 191 4.66 -16.50 -1.12
C ARG A 191 4.68 -16.02 -2.53
N VAL A 192 5.40 -16.75 -3.36
CA VAL A 192 5.37 -16.58 -4.80
C VAL A 192 4.65 -17.77 -5.39
N ARG A 193 3.67 -17.48 -6.27
CA ARG A 193 2.88 -18.51 -6.97
C ARG A 193 3.07 -18.30 -8.46
N LEU A 194 3.19 -19.38 -9.22
CA LEU A 194 3.17 -19.36 -10.68
C LEU A 194 2.03 -20.24 -11.17
N ARG A 195 1.27 -19.73 -12.14
CA ARG A 195 0.19 -20.47 -12.79
C ARG A 195 0.14 -20.18 -14.29
N LYS A 196 -0.11 -21.22 -15.10
CA LYS A 196 -0.55 -21.04 -16.49
C LYS A 196 -2.00 -20.54 -16.53
N THR A 197 -2.23 -19.44 -17.23
CA THR A 197 -3.55 -18.78 -17.26
C THR A 197 -4.23 -18.87 -18.61
N SER A 198 -3.48 -18.92 -19.71
CA SER A 198 -4.04 -19.05 -21.06
C SER A 198 -3.03 -19.68 -22.04
N GLY A 199 -3.42 -19.81 -23.31
CA GLY A 199 -2.60 -20.36 -24.38
C GLY A 199 -2.85 -21.84 -24.64
N GLU A 200 -2.36 -22.31 -25.78
CA GLU A 200 -2.69 -23.62 -26.38
C GLU A 200 -1.90 -24.78 -25.77
N VAL A 201 -0.71 -24.48 -25.24
CA VAL A 201 0.16 -25.50 -24.64
C VAL A 201 -0.52 -26.13 -23.43
N SER A 202 -0.56 -27.46 -23.35
CA SER A 202 -1.09 -28.13 -22.16
C SER A 202 -0.24 -27.81 -20.92
N SER A 203 -0.89 -27.61 -19.78
CA SER A 203 -0.23 -27.49 -18.48
C SER A 203 0.67 -28.69 -18.14
N SER A 204 0.32 -29.89 -18.62
CA SER A 204 1.11 -31.11 -18.44
C SER A 204 2.41 -31.13 -19.25
N ALA A 205 2.46 -30.38 -20.36
CA ALA A 205 3.61 -30.30 -21.24
C ALA A 205 4.66 -29.27 -20.78
N LEU A 206 4.29 -28.41 -19.84
CA LEU A 206 5.16 -27.36 -19.31
C LEU A 206 5.67 -27.76 -17.94
N ARG A 207 6.98 -27.71 -17.76
CA ARG A 207 7.64 -27.96 -16.48
C ARG A 207 8.31 -26.70 -15.98
N PHE A 208 8.18 -26.44 -14.68
CA PHE A 208 8.78 -25.29 -14.03
C PHE A 208 9.44 -25.68 -12.72
N GLY A 209 10.60 -25.10 -12.45
CA GLY A 209 11.32 -25.27 -11.19
C GLY A 209 12.30 -24.13 -10.94
N LEU A 210 12.38 -23.66 -9.69
CA LEU A 210 13.48 -22.82 -9.24
C LEU A 210 14.80 -23.60 -9.34
N GLN A 211 15.92 -22.87 -9.49
CA GLN A 211 17.24 -23.48 -9.40
C GLN A 211 17.40 -24.23 -8.07
N PRO A 212 17.93 -25.48 -8.05
CA PRO A 212 18.05 -26.28 -6.83
C PRO A 212 18.88 -25.61 -5.72
N GLU A 213 19.85 -24.79 -6.11
CA GLU A 213 20.74 -24.05 -5.21
C GLU A 213 20.19 -22.66 -4.83
N GLN A 214 18.91 -22.38 -5.10
CA GLN A 214 18.31 -21.08 -4.79
C GLN A 214 18.32 -20.82 -3.27
N GLU A 215 19.12 -19.84 -2.85
CA GLU A 215 19.12 -19.36 -1.47
C GLU A 215 17.91 -18.44 -1.21
N GLY A 216 17.51 -18.32 0.07
CA GLY A 216 16.48 -17.37 0.50
C GLY A 216 15.03 -17.87 0.37
N VAL A 217 14.81 -19.15 0.05
CA VAL A 217 13.49 -19.78 -0.02
C VAL A 217 13.37 -20.91 1.00
N ALA A 218 12.19 -21.06 1.61
CA ALA A 218 11.98 -21.97 2.74
C ALA A 218 11.96 -23.45 2.31
N THR A 219 11.37 -23.71 1.15
CA THR A 219 11.31 -25.03 0.52
C THR A 219 11.23 -24.78 -0.98
N ILE A 220 12.14 -25.40 -1.73
CA ILE A 220 12.10 -25.42 -3.19
C ILE A 220 11.26 -26.65 -3.58
N PRO A 221 10.05 -26.47 -4.13
CA PRO A 221 9.34 -27.59 -4.71
C PRO A 221 10.18 -28.18 -5.85
N PRO A 222 10.20 -29.50 -6.02
CA PRO A 222 10.85 -30.10 -7.17
C PRO A 222 10.25 -29.53 -8.46
N GLU A 223 11.04 -29.56 -9.53
CA GLU A 223 10.51 -29.28 -10.87
C GLU A 223 9.26 -30.14 -11.11
N GLN A 224 8.18 -29.49 -11.53
CA GLN A 224 6.89 -30.14 -11.73
C GLN A 224 6.17 -29.56 -12.93
N THR A 225 5.13 -30.28 -13.38
CA THR A 225 4.24 -29.77 -14.42
C THR A 225 3.39 -28.61 -13.89
N LEU A 226 2.89 -27.75 -14.78
CA LEU A 226 2.01 -26.62 -14.45
C LEU A 226 0.53 -26.99 -14.43
N GLU A 227 0.21 -28.27 -14.20
CA GLU A 227 -1.16 -28.74 -13.91
C GLU A 227 -1.66 -28.22 -12.57
N LYS A 228 -0.72 -27.98 -11.64
CA LYS A 228 -0.94 -27.31 -10.37
C LYS A 228 -0.08 -26.06 -10.33
N GLU A 229 -0.48 -25.13 -9.48
CA GLU A 229 0.33 -23.94 -9.24
C GLU A 229 1.67 -24.32 -8.60
N TYR A 230 2.75 -23.69 -9.08
CA TYR A 230 4.05 -23.79 -8.45
C TYR A 230 4.15 -22.74 -7.35
N ILE A 231 4.38 -23.15 -6.10
CA ILE A 231 4.29 -22.28 -4.93
C ILE A 231 5.52 -22.48 -4.06
N PHE A 232 6.17 -21.38 -3.67
CA PHE A 232 7.23 -21.40 -2.68
C PHE A 232 7.12 -20.20 -1.73
N GLU A 233 7.77 -20.30 -0.57
CA GLU A 233 7.76 -19.28 0.47
C GLU A 233 9.14 -18.67 0.66
N ILE A 234 9.18 -17.35 0.90
CA ILE A 234 10.39 -16.64 1.34
C ILE A 234 10.29 -16.49 2.87
N PRO A 235 11.12 -17.18 3.65
CA PRO A 235 10.98 -17.26 5.10
C PRO A 235 11.39 -15.97 5.80
N LEU A 236 12.33 -15.24 5.19
CA LEU A 236 12.78 -13.93 5.66
C LEU A 236 13.24 -13.09 4.45
N LEU A 237 12.71 -11.89 4.34
CA LEU A 237 13.18 -10.85 3.44
C LEU A 237 13.43 -9.60 4.29
N LYS A 238 14.71 -9.23 4.44
CA LYS A 238 15.10 -8.11 5.32
C LYS A 238 14.64 -6.77 4.76
N ALA A 239 14.57 -5.77 5.62
CA ALA A 239 14.38 -4.37 5.23
C ALA A 239 15.31 -3.98 4.06
N GLY A 240 14.74 -3.37 3.01
CA GLY A 240 15.47 -2.95 1.81
C GLY A 240 16.06 -4.07 0.95
N GLN A 241 15.83 -5.35 1.28
CA GLN A 241 16.44 -6.47 0.56
C GLN A 241 15.67 -6.81 -0.72
N THR A 242 16.41 -7.09 -1.79
CA THR A 242 15.89 -7.80 -2.97
C THR A 242 16.41 -9.23 -2.95
N LEU A 243 15.51 -10.21 -3.05
CA LEU A 243 15.85 -11.61 -3.32
C LEU A 243 15.69 -11.89 -4.81
N GLN A 244 16.81 -12.12 -5.50
CA GLN A 244 16.79 -12.54 -6.90
C GLN A 244 16.49 -14.04 -7.00
N LEU A 245 15.58 -14.38 -7.91
CA LEU A 245 15.08 -15.72 -8.13
C LEU A 245 15.34 -16.12 -9.58
N GLU A 246 15.87 -17.33 -9.77
CA GLU A 246 16.06 -17.94 -11.09
C GLU A 246 15.29 -19.25 -11.17
N ALA A 247 14.55 -19.41 -12.27
CA ALA A 247 13.83 -20.63 -12.58
C ALA A 247 14.08 -21.07 -14.02
N THR A 248 13.78 -22.34 -14.25
CA THR A 248 13.72 -22.94 -15.57
C THR A 248 12.27 -23.22 -15.93
N LEU A 249 11.93 -22.94 -17.19
CA LEU A 249 10.68 -23.34 -17.83
C LEU A 249 11.05 -24.23 -19.02
N THR A 250 10.54 -25.46 -19.03
CA THR A 250 10.82 -26.43 -20.09
C THR A 250 9.53 -26.82 -20.79
N LEU A 251 9.57 -26.88 -22.12
CA LEU A 251 8.49 -27.41 -22.94
C LEU A 251 8.83 -28.84 -23.38
N GLY A 252 8.14 -29.82 -22.81
CA GLY A 252 8.39 -31.24 -23.07
C GLY A 252 7.87 -31.70 -24.44
N GLU A 253 6.58 -31.49 -24.72
CA GLU A 253 5.93 -31.91 -25.97
C GLU A 253 4.90 -30.87 -26.41
N ALA A 254 4.96 -30.45 -27.67
CA ALA A 254 3.90 -29.68 -28.33
C ALA A 254 4.01 -29.87 -29.85
N GLU A 255 2.92 -30.18 -30.54
CA GLU A 255 2.94 -30.35 -32.01
C GLU A 255 3.20 -29.01 -32.72
N VAL A 256 2.36 -28.01 -32.42
CA VAL A 256 2.48 -26.61 -32.81
C VAL A 256 1.75 -25.81 -31.73
N PHE A 257 2.30 -24.67 -31.29
CA PHE A 257 1.61 -23.76 -30.39
C PHE A 257 1.94 -22.33 -30.78
N GLU A 258 1.01 -21.40 -30.56
CA GLU A 258 1.28 -19.97 -30.75
C GLU A 258 1.78 -19.33 -29.45
N CYS A 259 1.17 -19.67 -28.31
CA CYS A 259 1.54 -19.07 -27.03
C CYS A 259 1.19 -19.89 -25.79
N ALA A 260 1.88 -19.56 -24.70
CA ALA A 260 1.49 -19.89 -23.33
C ALA A 260 1.62 -18.63 -22.47
N GLU A 261 0.59 -18.32 -21.69
CA GLU A 261 0.61 -17.19 -20.76
C GLU A 261 0.62 -17.65 -19.31
N PHE A 262 1.39 -16.92 -18.50
CA PHE A 262 1.61 -17.25 -17.10
C PHE A 262 1.43 -16.01 -16.25
N TRP A 263 0.90 -16.21 -15.04
CA TRP A 263 0.89 -15.19 -14.00
C TRP A 263 1.82 -15.61 -12.86
N ILE A 264 2.68 -14.69 -12.43
CA ILE A 264 3.38 -14.77 -11.15
C ILE A 264 2.63 -13.89 -10.15
N TYR A 265 2.29 -14.47 -9.01
CA TYR A 265 1.61 -13.82 -7.91
C TYR A 265 2.57 -13.67 -6.75
N LEU A 266 2.48 -12.52 -6.09
CA LEU A 266 3.09 -12.29 -4.80
C LEU A 266 1.96 -12.22 -3.76
N GLU A 267 2.02 -13.09 -2.78
CA GLU A 267 1.11 -13.06 -1.63
C GLU A 267 1.85 -12.58 -0.40
N LEU A 268 1.23 -11.64 0.31
CA LEU A 268 1.71 -11.14 1.57
C LEU A 268 0.60 -11.19 2.62
N GLY A 269 0.79 -11.92 3.70
CA GLY A 269 -0.19 -11.91 4.78
C GLY A 269 0.03 -12.96 5.84
N LYS A 270 -0.93 -13.08 6.75
CA LYS A 270 -1.00 -14.23 7.65
C LYS A 270 -1.73 -15.35 6.91
N TYR A 271 -1.43 -16.61 7.19
CA TYR A 271 -1.99 -17.80 6.50
C TYR A 271 -3.51 -17.79 6.24
N ARG A 272 -4.29 -17.00 6.99
CA ARG A 272 -5.75 -16.86 6.85
C ARG A 272 -6.25 -15.61 6.09
N PHE A 273 -5.38 -14.64 5.81
CA PHE A 273 -5.72 -13.35 5.16
C PHE A 273 -4.56 -12.84 4.28
N PRO A 274 -4.37 -13.40 3.07
CA PRO A 274 -3.36 -12.91 2.13
C PRO A 274 -3.85 -11.66 1.37
N ILE A 275 -2.92 -10.74 1.14
CA ILE A 275 -3.02 -9.64 0.18
C ILE A 275 -2.22 -10.05 -1.06
N LEU A 276 -2.76 -9.85 -2.26
CA LEU A 276 -2.18 -10.30 -3.53
C LEU A 276 -1.68 -9.13 -4.36
N ALA A 277 -0.53 -9.31 -5.02
CA ALA A 277 -0.11 -8.57 -6.20
C ALA A 277 0.09 -9.56 -7.37
N ILE A 278 -0.21 -9.16 -8.61
CA ILE A 278 -0.26 -10.05 -9.79
C ILE A 278 0.55 -9.45 -10.93
N PHE A 279 1.43 -10.25 -11.54
CA PHE A 279 2.25 -9.89 -12.71
C PHE A 279 2.05 -10.92 -13.84
N LYS A 280 2.06 -10.46 -15.11
CA LYS A 280 1.85 -11.28 -16.32
C LYS A 280 3.14 -11.35 -17.13
N PHE A 281 3.43 -12.52 -17.66
CA PHE A 281 4.38 -12.66 -18.76
C PHE A 281 3.87 -13.69 -19.78
N ARG A 282 4.32 -13.56 -21.03
CA ARG A 282 3.86 -14.34 -22.19
C ARG A 282 5.06 -14.94 -22.93
N PHE A 283 4.94 -16.20 -23.30
CA PHE A 283 5.87 -16.90 -24.19
C PHE A 283 5.18 -17.15 -25.55
N GLN A 284 5.93 -16.97 -26.64
CA GLN A 284 5.48 -17.21 -28.02
C GLN A 284 6.34 -18.29 -28.72
N SER A 285 5.82 -18.92 -29.77
CA SER A 285 6.58 -19.91 -30.55
C SER A 285 7.57 -19.27 -31.53
N LEU A 286 8.70 -19.93 -31.76
CA LEU A 286 9.71 -19.56 -32.76
C LEU A 286 9.39 -20.06 -34.19
N LEU A 287 8.35 -20.89 -34.37
CA LEU A 287 8.13 -21.63 -35.62
C LEU A 287 7.31 -20.89 -36.70
N GLN A 288 7.07 -19.59 -36.58
CA GLN A 288 6.58 -18.81 -37.72
C GLN A 288 7.51 -17.63 -37.99
N GLY A 289 8.11 -17.66 -39.18
CA GLY A 289 8.86 -16.55 -39.76
C GLY A 289 7.95 -15.36 -40.06
N GLN A 290 7.55 -14.63 -39.03
CA GLN A 290 7.07 -13.26 -39.15
C GLN A 290 7.96 -12.33 -38.34
N GLU A 291 8.43 -11.31 -39.05
CA GLU A 291 9.28 -10.23 -38.58
C GLU A 291 8.83 -9.66 -37.24
N ASN A 292 9.82 -9.25 -36.44
CA ASN A 292 9.73 -8.35 -35.30
C ASN A 292 8.47 -7.49 -35.34
N ARG A 293 7.43 -7.89 -34.59
CA ARG A 293 6.39 -6.96 -34.17
C ARG A 293 6.74 -6.54 -32.74
N GLU A 294 7.05 -5.27 -32.62
CA GLU A 294 7.30 -4.55 -31.38
C GLU A 294 6.28 -4.96 -30.31
N ILE A 295 6.78 -5.24 -29.12
CA ILE A 295 5.93 -5.48 -27.94
C ILE A 295 5.34 -4.13 -27.56
N GLU A 296 4.03 -3.98 -27.72
CA GLU A 296 3.28 -2.91 -27.07
C GLU A 296 3.38 -3.10 -25.55
N VAL A 297 4.14 -2.22 -24.91
CA VAL A 297 4.02 -1.94 -23.48
C VAL A 297 2.73 -1.15 -23.33
N TYR A 298 1.67 -1.78 -22.82
CA TYR A 298 0.48 -1.04 -22.40
C TYR A 298 0.82 -0.27 -21.13
N GLU A 299 1.12 1.02 -21.29
CA GLU A 299 0.85 2.02 -20.26
C GLU A 299 -0.62 2.40 -20.37
N GLU A 300 -1.44 1.96 -19.42
CA GLU A 300 -2.72 2.59 -19.07
C GLU A 300 -2.72 2.91 -17.57
#